data_AF-A0A831TVZ7-F1
#
_entry.id   AF-A0A831TVZ7-F1
#
_cell.length_a   1.000
_cell.length_b   1.000
_cell.length_c   1.000
_cell.angle_alpha   90.00
_cell.angle_beta   90.00
_cell.angle_gamma   90.00
#
_symmetry.space_group_name_H-M   'P 1'
#
loop_
_entity.id
_entity.type
_entity.pdbx_description
1 polymer ?
#
loop_
_entity_poly.entity_id
_entity_poly.type
_entity_poly.pdbx_seq_one_letter_code
_entity_poly.pdbx_strand_id
1 'polypeptide(L)'
;MSRSIVALALSGLAIASTLVALAAQRSPAAESAAPGITPLLETVATAAPAKPFAQSLALRAGSATSLIVSLEAPETLEPTAVVRAVLADAAGPIAQKRLHLGDGDFYLHFQPRATGSGSVRLEVTGTRRPVRARVRCLAWAPASGVAIEREPNDTPAEAVPIPLGQPVFASADEQTFYPLLEEDPAQWVNSAPDWYRIEQPGPGPKLVYFHVDLLVRDNIPVDVSVFTLRDGRPVPYEKGIDPVSPPHEVQALPGNKFTARVLDPGTYYVRVTANHPVYQLRTTVYDVPPFTDPRQAVRVAQDYLAGAGDSWHANTPRNGGLLTRVANSHSETKQCVACHPTHFTTRAILYSARNGYPIEQRSQVQFLCERLANTPRPFYGHPGAVWARMISASANVLSRAGMLVTRYQELVHPRDRWEVLRGIAGYLELYYRGRTDLPNDESNGNTPLVSTYEVAFYSWQVFDTLARRTGDEKYA
;
A
#
# COMPACT_ATOMS: atom_id res chain seq x y z
N MET A 1 9.69 5.42 42.93
CA MET A 1 9.77 4.16 42.16
C MET A 1 9.37 4.45 40.72
N SER A 2 10.31 4.96 39.94
CA SER A 2 10.13 5.36 38.54
C SER A 2 11.52 5.26 37.94
N ARG A 3 11.76 4.25 37.10
CA ARG A 3 12.93 4.12 36.20
C ARG A 3 12.95 2.87 35.30
N SER A 4 12.04 1.90 35.45
CA SER A 4 12.16 0.62 34.71
C SER A 4 11.25 0.41 33.49
N ILE A 5 10.45 1.40 33.07
CA ILE A 5 9.52 1.24 31.93
C ILE A 5 10.05 1.86 30.61
N VAL A 6 11.11 2.68 30.68
CA VAL A 6 11.70 3.31 29.47
C VAL A 6 12.65 2.36 28.71
N ALA A 7 13.11 1.28 29.34
CA ALA A 7 14.15 0.42 28.76
C ALA A 7 13.67 -0.59 27.69
N LEU A 8 12.38 -0.95 27.64
CA LEU A 8 11.87 -1.93 26.67
C LEU A 8 11.32 -1.32 25.36
N ALA A 9 11.00 -0.02 25.34
CA ALA A 9 10.55 0.67 24.12
C ALA A 9 11.73 1.04 23.19
N LEU A 10 12.95 1.08 23.72
CA LEU A 10 14.18 1.37 22.97
C LEU A 10 14.75 0.15 22.24
N SER A 11 14.35 -1.07 22.60
CA SER A 11 14.88 -2.31 22.01
C SER A 11 14.26 -2.65 20.65
N GLY A 12 13.03 -2.19 20.37
CA GLY A 12 12.32 -2.43 19.11
C GLY A 12 12.73 -1.49 17.97
N LEU A 13 13.00 -0.21 18.28
CA LEU A 13 13.54 0.74 17.29
C LEU A 13 14.99 0.43 16.93
N ALA A 14 15.76 -0.19 17.84
CA ALA A 14 17.13 -0.57 17.56
C ALA A 14 17.23 -1.62 16.44
N ILE A 15 16.31 -2.58 16.34
CA ILE A 15 16.45 -3.69 15.36
C ILE A 15 16.15 -3.25 13.92
N ALA A 16 15.18 -2.35 13.70
CA ALA A 16 14.91 -1.78 12.38
C ALA A 16 16.01 -0.79 11.94
N SER A 17 16.54 -0.02 12.90
CA SER A 17 17.71 0.83 12.67
C SER A 17 18.97 0.01 12.42
N THR A 18 19.08 -1.20 12.97
CA THR A 18 20.25 -2.08 12.83
C THR A 18 20.24 -2.82 11.48
N LEU A 19 19.09 -3.08 10.86
CA LEU A 19 19.03 -3.65 9.49
C LEU A 19 19.33 -2.59 8.41
N VAL A 20 18.98 -1.32 8.64
CA VAL A 20 19.37 -0.20 7.77
C VAL A 20 20.80 0.30 8.09
N ALA A 21 21.26 0.19 9.34
CA ALA A 21 22.61 0.60 9.75
C ALA A 21 23.69 -0.48 9.54
N LEU A 22 23.37 -1.78 9.50
CA LEU A 22 24.33 -2.79 9.04
C LEU A 22 24.66 -2.63 7.55
N ALA A 23 23.79 -1.98 6.78
CA ALA A 23 24.10 -1.55 5.42
C ALA A 23 24.90 -0.22 5.36
N ALA A 24 24.97 0.55 6.46
CA ALA A 24 25.53 1.91 6.49
C ALA A 24 26.81 2.07 7.34
N GLN A 25 27.34 1.01 7.95
CA GLN A 25 28.57 1.06 8.78
C GLN A 25 29.75 0.23 8.25
N ARG A 26 29.77 -0.13 6.97
CA ARG A 26 31.01 -0.56 6.33
C ARG A 26 31.77 0.66 5.82
N SER A 27 32.95 0.91 6.40
CA SER A 27 33.99 1.76 5.79
C SER A 27 34.21 1.38 4.31
N PRO A 28 34.65 2.31 3.45
CA PRO A 28 34.71 2.13 1.99
C PRO A 28 35.90 1.25 1.63
N ALA A 29 35.79 -0.04 1.91
CA ALA A 29 36.64 -1.08 1.39
C ALA A 29 35.75 -1.96 0.53
N ALA A 30 35.74 -1.65 -0.78
CA ALA A 30 35.19 -2.43 -1.88
C ALA A 30 34.30 -3.61 -1.44
N GLU A 31 33.04 -3.33 -1.11
CA GLU A 31 32.02 -4.36 -1.27
C GLU A 31 32.07 -4.77 -2.74
N SER A 32 32.53 -5.99 -3.01
CA SER A 32 32.39 -6.57 -4.35
C SER A 32 30.93 -6.40 -4.72
N ALA A 33 30.65 -5.56 -5.70
CA ALA A 33 29.29 -5.34 -6.17
C ALA A 33 28.66 -6.72 -6.39
N ALA A 34 27.44 -6.93 -5.89
CA ALA A 34 26.74 -8.18 -6.12
C ALA A 34 26.82 -8.52 -7.62
N PRO A 35 27.03 -9.78 -8.00
CA PRO A 35 27.21 -10.16 -9.41
C PRO A 35 26.11 -9.53 -10.26
N GLY A 36 26.50 -8.74 -11.27
CA GLY A 36 25.56 -8.06 -12.16
C GLY A 36 25.14 -6.64 -11.75
N ILE A 37 25.75 -6.03 -10.72
CA ILE A 37 25.60 -4.60 -10.39
C ILE A 37 26.92 -3.87 -10.66
N THR A 38 26.87 -2.70 -11.29
CA THR A 38 28.03 -1.86 -11.60
C THR A 38 27.75 -0.42 -11.19
N PRO A 39 28.51 0.16 -10.24
CA PRO A 39 28.34 1.56 -9.89
C PRO A 39 28.80 2.46 -11.04
N LEU A 40 27.91 3.37 -11.46
CA LEU A 40 28.21 4.42 -12.45
C LEU A 40 28.60 5.73 -11.77
N LEU A 41 28.04 5.99 -10.59
CA LEU A 41 28.37 7.13 -9.74
C LEU A 41 28.09 6.77 -8.28
N GLU A 42 28.99 7.15 -7.39
CA GLU A 42 28.75 7.16 -5.95
C GLU A 42 29.50 8.36 -5.36
N THR A 43 28.77 9.37 -4.90
CA THR A 43 29.37 10.62 -4.43
C THR A 43 28.50 11.32 -3.40
N VAL A 44 29.10 12.25 -2.66
CA VAL A 44 28.38 13.23 -1.85
C VAL A 44 28.44 14.57 -2.56
N ALA A 45 27.30 14.98 -3.10
CA ALA A 45 27.11 16.28 -3.71
C ALA A 45 26.97 17.37 -2.64
N THR A 46 27.52 18.54 -2.91
CA THR A 46 27.23 19.76 -2.15
C THR A 46 26.75 20.80 -3.16
N ALA A 47 25.51 21.25 -3.02
CA ALA A 47 24.87 22.22 -3.89
C ALA A 47 24.43 23.45 -3.09
N ALA A 48 24.51 24.62 -3.70
CA ALA A 48 24.01 25.88 -3.15
C ALA A 48 23.34 26.68 -4.27
N PRO A 49 22.48 27.67 -3.98
CA PRO A 49 21.78 28.43 -5.03
C PRO A 49 22.72 29.06 -6.06
N ALA A 50 23.86 29.59 -5.62
CA ALA A 50 24.87 30.20 -6.50
C ALA A 50 25.85 29.18 -7.11
N LYS A 51 25.80 27.92 -6.68
CA LYS A 51 26.71 26.84 -7.10
C LYS A 51 25.95 25.52 -7.16
N PRO A 52 25.15 25.29 -8.22
CA PRO A 52 24.48 24.00 -8.41
C PRO A 52 25.51 22.88 -8.56
N PHE A 53 25.10 21.66 -8.21
CA PHE A 53 25.91 20.47 -8.47
C PHE A 53 25.55 19.91 -9.84
N ALA A 54 26.55 19.45 -10.59
CA ALA A 54 26.36 18.71 -11.83
C ALA A 54 27.47 17.67 -11.97
N GLN A 55 27.10 16.45 -12.31
CA GLN A 55 28.04 15.35 -12.53
C GLN A 55 27.65 14.58 -13.78
N SER A 56 28.62 14.37 -14.67
CA SER A 56 28.42 13.54 -15.87
C SER A 56 28.40 12.05 -15.51
N LEU A 57 27.58 11.30 -16.25
CA LEU A 57 27.44 9.85 -16.18
C LEU A 57 27.76 9.23 -17.54
N ALA A 58 28.52 8.13 -17.56
CA ALA A 58 28.67 7.33 -18.77
C ALA A 58 27.51 6.33 -18.86
N LEU A 59 26.54 6.61 -19.72
CA LEU A 59 25.32 5.81 -19.88
C LEU A 59 25.38 4.99 -21.17
N ARG A 60 24.80 3.79 -21.12
CA ARG A 60 24.64 2.90 -22.28
C ARG A 60 23.16 2.79 -22.62
N ALA A 61 22.82 2.99 -23.89
CA ALA A 61 21.45 2.81 -24.35
C ALA A 61 20.93 1.42 -23.98
N GLY A 62 19.70 1.36 -23.47
CA GLY A 62 19.04 0.10 -23.16
C GLY A 62 19.46 -0.59 -21.86
N SER A 63 20.45 -0.10 -21.11
CA SER A 63 20.83 -0.72 -19.84
C SER A 63 19.83 -0.42 -18.73
N ALA A 64 19.47 -1.42 -17.94
CA ALA A 64 18.72 -1.19 -16.72
C ALA A 64 19.60 -0.46 -15.71
N THR A 65 19.11 0.67 -15.22
CA THR A 65 19.85 1.59 -14.37
C THR A 65 18.93 2.08 -13.25
N SER A 66 19.48 2.37 -12.09
CA SER A 66 18.76 3.05 -11.01
C SER A 66 19.56 4.24 -10.49
N LEU A 67 18.84 5.23 -10.01
CA LEU A 67 19.39 6.41 -9.35
C LEU A 67 18.74 6.53 -7.96
N ILE A 68 19.54 6.88 -6.96
CA ILE A 68 19.06 7.45 -5.70
C ILE A 68 19.78 8.77 -5.42
N VAL A 69 19.02 9.79 -5.07
CA VAL A 69 19.50 11.05 -4.49
C VAL A 69 18.85 11.19 -3.11
N SER A 70 19.67 11.29 -2.06
CA SER A 70 19.20 11.40 -0.67
C SER A 70 19.82 12.60 0.01
N LEU A 71 19.01 13.53 0.51
CA LEU A 71 19.48 14.63 1.34
C LEU A 71 20.09 14.08 2.64
N GLU A 72 21.26 14.57 3.06
CA GLU A 72 21.91 14.02 4.27
C GLU A 72 21.24 14.47 5.58
N ALA A 73 20.55 15.62 5.57
CA ALA A 73 19.91 16.20 6.74
C ALA A 73 18.67 17.04 6.33
N PRO A 74 17.63 16.43 5.73
CA PRO A 74 16.43 17.14 5.27
C PRO A 74 15.75 17.94 6.39
N GLU A 75 15.84 17.49 7.64
CA GLU A 75 15.32 18.15 8.84
C GLU A 75 15.94 19.52 9.13
N THR A 76 17.09 19.81 8.53
CA THR A 76 17.81 21.09 8.68
C THR A 76 17.44 22.11 7.60
N LEU A 77 16.65 21.70 6.60
CA LEU A 77 16.18 22.58 5.55
C LEU A 77 15.21 23.63 6.10
N GLU A 78 15.33 24.85 5.57
CA GLU A 78 14.28 25.85 5.76
C GLU A 78 12.97 25.34 5.14
N PRO A 79 11.78 25.68 5.69
CA PRO A 79 10.50 25.18 5.18
C PRO A 79 10.25 25.48 3.70
N THR A 80 10.85 26.55 3.17
CA THR A 80 10.76 26.95 1.75
C THR A 80 11.90 26.42 0.89
N ALA A 81 12.87 25.72 1.49
CA ALA A 81 14.02 25.22 0.76
C ALA A 81 13.63 24.01 -0.09
N VAL A 82 14.02 24.04 -1.35
CA VAL A 82 13.76 22.98 -2.32
C VAL A 82 15.07 22.65 -3.04
N VAL A 83 15.36 21.36 -3.18
CA VAL A 83 16.45 20.86 -4.02
C VAL A 83 15.84 20.13 -5.20
N ARG A 84 15.91 20.73 -6.39
CA ARG A 84 15.48 20.07 -7.62
C ARG A 84 16.59 19.15 -8.12
N ALA A 85 16.32 17.85 -8.09
CA ALA A 85 17.18 16.81 -8.66
C ALA A 85 16.73 16.50 -10.10
N VAL A 86 17.65 16.50 -11.04
CA VAL A 86 17.37 16.25 -12.47
C VAL A 86 18.31 15.18 -13.00
N LEU A 87 17.75 14.15 -13.62
CA LEU A 87 18.46 13.14 -14.38
C LEU A 87 18.27 13.39 -15.89
N ALA A 88 19.35 13.30 -16.65
CA ALA A 88 19.32 13.37 -18.11
C ALA A 88 20.26 12.35 -18.75
N ASP A 89 19.89 11.86 -19.92
CA ASP A 89 20.79 11.14 -20.83
C ASP A 89 21.22 12.04 -22.00
N ALA A 90 21.94 11.46 -22.97
CA ALA A 90 22.37 12.19 -24.15
C ALA A 90 21.20 12.64 -25.06
N ALA A 91 19.99 12.09 -24.89
CA ALA A 91 18.79 12.50 -25.62
C ALA A 91 17.99 13.60 -24.89
N GLY A 92 18.31 13.89 -23.62
CA GLY A 92 17.70 14.96 -22.84
C GLY A 92 17.28 14.52 -21.44
N PRO A 93 16.41 15.30 -20.76
CA PRO A 93 15.87 14.94 -19.46
C PRO A 93 15.17 13.57 -19.49
N ILE A 94 15.38 12.79 -18.42
CA ILE A 94 14.68 11.52 -18.17
C ILE A 94 13.62 11.76 -17.11
N ALA A 95 14.03 12.25 -15.94
CA ALA A 95 13.15 12.41 -14.78
C ALA A 95 13.68 13.52 -13.86
N GLN A 96 12.82 13.99 -12.96
CA GLN A 96 13.14 15.00 -11.97
C GLN A 96 12.29 14.87 -10.72
N LYS A 97 12.80 15.35 -9.58
CA LYS A 97 12.02 15.51 -8.35
C LYS A 97 12.41 16.79 -7.62
N ARG A 98 11.46 17.39 -6.90
CA ARG A 98 11.72 18.48 -5.95
C ARG A 98 11.81 17.90 -4.53
N LEU A 99 13.04 17.80 -4.02
CA LEU A 99 13.30 17.34 -2.66
C LEU A 99 13.09 18.47 -1.66
N HIS A 100 12.52 18.15 -0.51
CA HIS A 100 12.27 19.11 0.57
C HIS A 100 12.23 18.42 1.95
N LEU A 101 11.97 19.19 3.00
CA LEU A 101 11.94 18.72 4.40
C LEU A 101 11.10 17.44 4.62
N GLY A 102 9.97 17.31 3.93
CA GLY A 102 9.04 16.19 4.08
C GLY A 102 9.33 15.01 3.16
N ASP A 103 10.20 15.20 2.17
CA ASP A 103 10.47 14.23 1.11
C ASP A 103 11.88 14.46 0.55
N GLY A 104 12.86 13.87 1.23
CA GLY A 104 14.29 14.14 1.02
C GLY A 104 14.98 13.15 0.07
N ASP A 105 14.26 12.20 -0.49
CA ASP A 105 14.79 11.13 -1.33
C ASP A 105 14.18 11.18 -2.74
N PHE A 106 14.96 10.80 -3.75
CA PHE A 106 14.51 10.59 -5.13
C PHE A 106 15.09 9.29 -5.65
N TYR A 107 14.24 8.30 -5.88
CA TYR A 107 14.60 6.99 -6.38
C TYR A 107 13.81 6.61 -7.64
N LEU A 108 14.49 6.07 -8.64
CA LEU A 108 13.83 5.58 -9.86
C LEU A 108 14.60 4.48 -10.57
N HIS A 109 13.88 3.72 -11.37
CA HIS A 109 14.41 2.85 -12.41
C HIS A 109 14.34 3.54 -13.77
N PHE A 110 15.43 3.53 -14.53
CA PHE A 110 15.45 4.14 -15.86
C PHE A 110 16.25 3.34 -16.87
N GLN A 111 15.92 3.56 -18.14
CA GLN A 111 16.63 2.98 -19.27
C GLN A 111 17.12 4.12 -20.20
N PRO A 112 18.44 4.38 -20.27
CA PRO A 112 18.95 5.42 -21.15
C PRO A 112 18.52 5.18 -22.61
N ARG A 113 18.08 6.23 -23.29
CA ARG A 113 17.63 6.19 -24.69
C ARG A 113 18.80 6.23 -25.67
N ALA A 114 19.91 6.85 -25.26
CA ALA A 114 21.12 6.99 -26.06
C ALA A 114 22.37 6.65 -25.25
N THR A 115 23.35 6.02 -25.92
CA THR A 115 24.69 5.79 -25.35
C THR A 115 25.46 7.09 -25.40
N GLY A 116 26.07 7.50 -24.29
CA GLY A 116 26.85 8.72 -24.22
C GLY A 116 26.87 9.35 -22.82
N SER A 117 27.20 10.64 -22.78
CA SER A 117 27.24 11.39 -21.54
C SER A 117 25.83 11.78 -21.09
N GLY A 118 25.37 11.18 -20.00
CA GLY A 118 24.25 11.67 -19.21
C GLY A 118 24.72 12.61 -18.09
N SER A 119 23.80 13.09 -17.27
CA SER A 119 24.12 13.90 -16.08
C SER A 119 23.09 13.77 -14.96
N VAL A 120 23.56 13.98 -13.73
CA VAL A 120 22.72 14.28 -12.57
C VAL A 120 23.03 15.70 -12.10
N ARG A 121 21.99 16.51 -11.89
CA ARG A 121 22.12 17.90 -11.44
C ARG A 121 21.25 18.16 -10.22
N LEU A 122 21.79 18.94 -9.27
CA LEU A 122 21.05 19.42 -8.10
C LEU A 122 21.04 20.95 -8.10
N GLU A 123 19.85 21.52 -8.09
CA GLU A 123 19.59 22.96 -8.08
C GLU A 123 18.88 23.33 -6.77
N VAL A 124 19.40 24.30 -6.02
CA VAL A 124 18.87 24.66 -4.68
C VAL A 124 18.19 26.01 -4.72
N THR A 125 16.97 26.08 -4.18
CA THR A 125 16.20 27.33 -4.03
C THR A 125 15.65 27.46 -2.62
N GLY A 126 15.25 28.66 -2.22
CA GLY A 126 14.53 28.89 -0.96
C GLY A 126 15.37 28.79 0.32
N THR A 127 16.70 28.70 0.21
CA THR A 127 17.68 28.86 1.30
C THR A 127 18.97 29.46 0.73
N ARG A 128 19.83 30.05 1.58
CA ARG A 128 21.20 30.46 1.23
C ARG A 128 22.26 29.45 1.65
N ARG A 129 21.89 28.44 2.45
CA ARG A 129 22.81 27.45 3.00
C ARG A 129 23.12 26.39 1.94
N PRO A 130 24.37 25.90 1.85
CA PRO A 130 24.66 24.71 1.06
C PRO A 130 23.90 23.49 1.60
N VAL A 131 23.42 22.65 0.69
CA VAL A 131 22.77 21.39 1.00
C VAL A 131 23.68 20.24 0.53
N ARG A 132 23.78 19.19 1.35
CA ARG A 132 24.50 17.97 1.02
C ARG A 132 23.53 16.86 0.68
N ALA A 133 23.85 16.11 -0.37
CA ALA A 133 23.08 14.95 -0.81
C ALA A 133 24.01 13.81 -1.22
N ARG A 134 23.63 12.58 -0.92
CA ARG A 134 24.27 11.38 -1.45
C ARG A 134 23.64 11.07 -2.80
N VAL A 135 24.47 10.83 -3.80
CA VAL A 135 24.04 10.48 -5.15
C VAL A 135 24.67 9.15 -5.51
N ARG A 136 23.83 8.16 -5.83
CA ARG A 136 24.28 6.85 -6.28
C ARG A 136 23.53 6.44 -7.53
N CYS A 137 24.27 6.11 -8.58
CA CYS A 137 23.74 5.62 -9.84
C CYS A 137 24.34 4.24 -10.12
N LEU A 138 23.50 3.24 -10.37
CA LEU A 138 23.92 1.85 -10.56
C LEU A 138 23.38 1.33 -11.88
N ALA A 139 24.24 0.74 -12.71
CA ALA A 139 23.80 -0.13 -13.79
C ALA A 139 23.66 -1.56 -13.25
N TRP A 140 22.66 -2.29 -13.73
CA TRP A 140 22.46 -3.67 -13.29
C TRP A 140 21.82 -4.54 -14.37
N ALA A 141 21.97 -5.85 -14.23
CA ALA A 141 21.34 -6.83 -15.10
C ALA A 141 20.09 -7.39 -14.39
N PRO A 142 18.86 -7.07 -14.83
CA PRO A 142 17.66 -7.64 -14.26
C PRO A 142 17.68 -9.16 -14.41
N ALA A 143 17.18 -9.88 -13.41
CA ALA A 143 16.95 -11.30 -13.54
C ALA A 143 15.99 -11.58 -14.71
N SER A 144 16.27 -12.63 -15.47
CA SER A 144 15.44 -13.01 -16.62
C SER A 144 13.99 -13.22 -16.19
N GLY A 145 13.05 -12.63 -16.93
CA GLY A 145 11.62 -12.76 -16.67
C GLY A 145 11.05 -11.85 -15.59
N VAL A 146 11.84 -10.93 -15.03
CA VAL A 146 11.32 -9.89 -14.12
C VAL A 146 10.92 -8.66 -14.93
N ALA A 147 9.64 -8.28 -14.83
CA ALA A 147 9.15 -7.02 -15.40
C ALA A 147 9.43 -5.88 -14.41
N ILE A 148 10.03 -4.80 -14.92
CA ILE A 148 10.44 -3.64 -14.13
C ILE A 148 10.10 -2.41 -14.96
N GLU A 149 9.55 -1.38 -14.33
CA GLU A 149 9.32 -0.08 -14.96
C GLU A 149 10.63 0.52 -15.48
N ARG A 150 10.53 1.50 -16.38
CA ARG A 150 11.68 2.22 -16.89
C ARG A 150 11.27 3.61 -17.31
N GLU A 151 11.84 4.62 -16.66
CA GLU A 151 11.71 6.00 -17.09
C GLU A 151 12.51 6.31 -18.37
N PRO A 152 12.01 7.21 -19.24
CA PRO A 152 10.74 7.94 -19.13
C PRO A 152 9.51 7.06 -19.46
N ASN A 153 8.43 7.16 -18.69
CA ASN A 153 7.14 6.49 -18.97
C ASN A 153 5.89 7.33 -18.59
N ASP A 154 6.03 8.64 -18.42
CA ASP A 154 4.99 9.58 -17.98
C ASP A 154 3.80 9.73 -18.96
N THR A 155 3.91 9.19 -20.18
CA THR A 155 2.91 9.35 -21.23
C THR A 155 2.53 8.03 -21.91
N PRO A 156 1.32 7.93 -22.52
CA PRO A 156 0.94 6.74 -23.29
C PRO A 156 1.90 6.42 -24.45
N ALA A 157 2.59 7.42 -25.00
CA ALA A 157 3.57 7.23 -26.08
C ALA A 157 4.85 6.55 -25.59
N GLU A 158 5.20 6.76 -24.31
CA GLU A 158 6.39 6.22 -23.64
C GLU A 158 6.06 4.96 -22.82
N ALA A 159 4.81 4.49 -22.88
CA ALA A 159 4.32 3.41 -22.05
C ALA A 159 5.19 2.14 -22.13
N VAL A 160 5.61 1.64 -20.97
CA VAL A 160 6.48 0.47 -20.84
C VAL A 160 5.69 -0.80 -21.19
N PRO A 161 6.13 -1.62 -22.16
CA PRO A 161 5.46 -2.88 -22.45
C PRO A 161 5.63 -3.87 -21.30
N ILE A 162 4.53 -4.41 -20.79
CA ILE A 162 4.55 -5.40 -19.71
C ILE A 162 3.70 -6.63 -20.07
N PRO A 163 4.13 -7.83 -19.65
CA PRO A 163 3.34 -9.03 -19.85
C PRO A 163 2.13 -9.08 -18.90
N LEU A 164 0.98 -9.43 -19.44
CA LEU A 164 -0.22 -9.69 -18.66
C LEU A 164 -0.04 -10.95 -17.78
N GLY A 165 -0.46 -10.88 -16.53
CA GLY A 165 -0.35 -11.97 -15.55
C GLY A 165 0.96 -12.02 -14.77
N GLN A 166 1.88 -11.08 -14.99
CA GLN A 166 3.15 -10.99 -14.24
C GLN A 166 3.21 -9.71 -13.42
N PRO A 167 3.84 -9.74 -12.23
CA PRO A 167 4.08 -8.54 -11.44
C PRO A 167 5.16 -7.67 -12.11
N VAL A 168 4.95 -6.36 -12.07
CA VAL A 168 5.91 -5.33 -12.45
C VAL A 168 6.40 -4.63 -11.19
N PHE A 169 7.71 -4.56 -11.00
CA PHE A 169 8.33 -3.80 -9.90
C PHE A 169 8.66 -2.38 -10.36
N ALA A 170 8.32 -1.40 -9.54
CA ALA A 170 8.15 -0.03 -9.99
C ALA A 170 8.36 0.98 -8.85
N SER A 171 8.47 2.28 -9.17
CA SER A 171 8.70 3.48 -8.39
C SER A 171 8.00 4.63 -9.10
N ALA A 172 7.22 5.40 -8.35
CA ALA A 172 6.62 6.65 -8.81
C ALA A 172 7.07 7.77 -7.86
N ASP A 173 8.40 7.90 -7.70
CA ASP A 173 9.01 8.81 -6.74
C ASP A 173 9.27 10.19 -7.36
N GLU A 174 9.10 10.35 -8.67
CA GLU A 174 9.14 11.60 -9.43
C GLU A 174 8.12 12.60 -8.88
N GLN A 175 6.96 12.09 -8.47
CA GLN A 175 5.98 12.80 -7.69
C GLN A 175 6.43 12.92 -6.23
N THR A 176 6.29 14.10 -5.64
CA THR A 176 6.65 14.30 -4.24
C THR A 176 5.66 13.58 -3.32
N PHE A 177 6.17 12.87 -2.31
CA PHE A 177 5.36 12.13 -1.35
C PHE A 177 4.40 13.03 -0.56
N TYR A 178 4.85 14.25 -0.23
CA TYR A 178 4.00 15.34 0.25
C TYR A 178 4.02 16.49 -0.77
N PRO A 179 2.88 17.15 -1.02
CA PRO A 179 2.89 18.34 -1.85
C PRO A 179 3.67 19.46 -1.17
N LEU A 180 4.33 20.30 -1.97
CA LEU A 180 4.88 21.57 -1.53
C LEU A 180 3.74 22.54 -1.16
N LEU A 181 4.05 23.57 -0.36
CA LEU A 181 3.05 24.50 0.18
C LEU A 181 2.28 25.24 -0.91
N GLU A 182 2.92 25.50 -2.05
CA GLU A 182 2.36 26.20 -3.20
C GLU A 182 1.57 25.30 -4.16
N GLU A 183 1.60 23.98 -3.97
CA GLU A 183 0.95 23.05 -4.90
C GLU A 183 -0.55 22.89 -4.60
N ASP A 184 -1.34 22.86 -5.67
CA ASP A 184 -2.73 22.44 -5.61
C ASP A 184 -2.78 20.90 -5.44
N PRO A 185 -3.34 20.39 -4.33
CA PRO A 185 -3.44 18.95 -4.11
C PRO A 185 -4.14 18.19 -5.23
N ALA A 186 -5.13 18.80 -5.90
CA ALA A 186 -5.86 18.13 -6.97
C ALA A 186 -4.98 17.90 -8.22
N GLN A 187 -4.03 18.80 -8.49
CA GLN A 187 -3.08 18.70 -9.60
C GLN A 187 -1.90 17.81 -9.22
N TRP A 188 -1.40 17.95 -7.99
CA TRP A 188 -0.28 17.19 -7.46
C TRP A 188 -0.49 15.67 -7.60
N VAL A 189 -1.69 15.16 -7.30
CA VAL A 189 -1.99 13.73 -7.36
C VAL A 189 -1.67 13.10 -8.72
N ASN A 190 -1.83 13.80 -9.83
CA ASN A 190 -1.65 13.22 -11.17
C ASN A 190 -0.41 13.79 -11.89
N SER A 191 0.60 14.25 -11.15
CA SER A 191 1.71 15.04 -11.72
C SER A 191 2.78 14.22 -12.44
N ALA A 192 2.98 12.95 -12.09
CA ALA A 192 3.91 12.03 -12.76
C ALA A 192 3.34 10.59 -12.75
N PRO A 193 2.39 10.28 -13.66
CA PRO A 193 1.79 8.95 -13.74
C PRO A 193 2.63 8.00 -14.60
N ASP A 194 2.83 6.78 -14.12
CA ASP A 194 3.43 5.71 -14.93
C ASP A 194 2.44 5.16 -15.95
N TRP A 195 2.89 5.05 -17.21
CA TRP A 195 2.13 4.34 -18.25
C TRP A 195 2.76 3.01 -18.62
N TYR A 196 1.91 2.01 -18.74
CA TYR A 196 2.24 0.66 -19.18
C TYR A 196 1.40 0.27 -20.39
N ARG A 197 1.98 -0.50 -21.30
CA ARG A 197 1.28 -1.10 -22.44
C ARG A 197 1.15 -2.60 -22.24
N ILE A 198 -0.06 -3.12 -22.35
CA ILE A 198 -0.37 -4.55 -22.29
C ILE A 198 -1.01 -5.00 -23.59
N GLU A 199 -0.70 -6.24 -23.98
CA GLU A 199 -1.40 -6.94 -25.04
C GLU A 199 -2.26 -8.04 -24.43
N GLN A 200 -3.50 -8.18 -24.89
CA GLN A 200 -4.34 -9.35 -24.63
C GLN A 200 -4.30 -10.24 -25.89
N PRO A 201 -3.37 -11.21 -25.98
CA PRO A 201 -3.15 -11.98 -27.20
C PRO A 201 -4.11 -13.18 -27.35
N GLY A 202 -4.92 -13.48 -26.34
CA GLY A 202 -5.78 -14.66 -26.33
C GLY A 202 -6.92 -14.55 -27.34
N PRO A 203 -7.49 -15.67 -27.82
CA PRO A 203 -8.53 -15.64 -28.86
C PRO A 203 -9.90 -15.13 -28.38
N GLY A 204 -10.05 -14.84 -27.09
CA GLY A 204 -11.31 -14.42 -26.49
C GLY A 204 -11.11 -13.57 -25.24
N PRO A 205 -12.20 -13.01 -24.71
CA PRO A 205 -12.14 -12.06 -23.64
C PRO A 205 -11.60 -12.67 -22.34
N LYS A 206 -10.92 -11.85 -21.54
CA LYS A 206 -10.41 -12.24 -20.23
C LYS A 206 -10.84 -11.25 -19.16
N LEU A 207 -11.23 -11.76 -17.99
CA LEU A 207 -11.40 -10.95 -16.79
C LEU A 207 -10.03 -10.72 -16.19
N VAL A 208 -9.63 -9.46 -16.07
CA VAL A 208 -8.32 -9.05 -15.54
C VAL A 208 -8.54 -8.17 -14.34
N TYR A 209 -7.86 -8.53 -13.24
CA TYR A 209 -7.74 -7.69 -12.06
C TYR A 209 -6.41 -6.97 -12.08
N PHE A 210 -6.44 -5.66 -11.84
CA PHE A 210 -5.28 -4.80 -11.73
C PHE A 210 -5.13 -4.38 -10.27
N HIS A 211 -3.96 -4.61 -9.69
CA HIS A 211 -3.63 -4.30 -8.31
C HIS A 211 -2.37 -3.43 -8.26
N VAL A 212 -2.38 -2.39 -7.43
CA VAL A 212 -1.19 -1.65 -7.02
C VAL A 212 -0.88 -2.04 -5.58
N ASP A 213 0.16 -2.85 -5.41
CA ASP A 213 0.64 -3.30 -4.11
C ASP A 213 1.67 -2.29 -3.57
N LEU A 214 1.44 -1.79 -2.35
CA LEU A 214 2.23 -0.74 -1.70
C LEU A 214 2.56 -1.09 -0.26
N LEU A 215 3.70 -0.58 0.24
CA LEU A 215 4.11 -0.73 1.64
C LEU A 215 3.25 0.12 2.56
N VAL A 216 2.99 1.37 2.18
CA VAL A 216 2.03 2.24 2.87
C VAL A 216 0.66 1.97 2.28
N ARG A 217 -0.23 1.40 3.08
CA ARG A 217 -1.57 1.02 2.62
C ARG A 217 -2.66 2.00 2.99
N ASP A 218 -2.34 2.89 3.91
CA ASP A 218 -3.30 3.81 4.49
C ASP A 218 -3.23 5.14 3.77
N ASN A 219 -4.25 5.36 2.94
CA ASN A 219 -4.74 6.70 2.68
C ASN A 219 -3.70 7.59 1.96
N ILE A 220 -3.34 7.05 0.80
CA ILE A 220 -2.42 7.57 -0.19
C ILE A 220 -3.21 7.74 -1.49
N PRO A 221 -2.94 8.79 -2.29
CA PRO A 221 -3.68 9.04 -3.52
C PRO A 221 -3.17 8.13 -4.63
N VAL A 222 -3.53 6.85 -4.55
CA VAL A 222 -3.14 5.82 -5.50
C VAL A 222 -4.28 5.53 -6.47
N ASP A 223 -3.97 5.43 -7.76
CA ASP A 223 -4.91 5.10 -8.82
C ASP A 223 -4.32 4.07 -9.79
N VAL A 224 -5.15 3.12 -10.22
CA VAL A 224 -4.91 2.30 -11.41
C VAL A 224 -6.10 2.37 -12.34
N SER A 225 -5.84 2.83 -13.56
CA SER A 225 -6.84 3.07 -14.59
C SER A 225 -6.42 2.43 -15.91
N VAL A 226 -7.39 1.95 -16.69
CA VAL A 226 -7.16 1.25 -17.97
C VAL A 226 -7.75 2.06 -19.11
N PHE A 227 -6.99 2.16 -20.20
CA PHE A 227 -7.29 2.97 -21.37
C PHE A 227 -7.10 2.18 -22.66
N THR A 228 -7.75 2.67 -23.71
CA THR A 228 -7.40 2.37 -25.12
C THR A 228 -6.96 3.67 -25.79
N LEU A 229 -6.33 3.61 -26.95
CA LEU A 229 -6.06 4.80 -27.75
C LEU A 229 -7.14 4.99 -28.81
N ARG A 230 -7.70 6.21 -28.88
CA ARG A 230 -8.52 6.67 -30.00
C ARG A 230 -7.88 7.93 -30.55
N ASP A 231 -7.56 7.93 -31.84
CA ASP A 231 -6.85 9.03 -32.50
C ASP A 231 -5.57 9.47 -31.76
N GLY A 232 -4.81 8.49 -31.25
CA GLY A 232 -3.58 8.71 -30.48
C GLY A 232 -3.79 9.25 -29.06
N ARG A 233 -5.03 9.43 -28.61
CA ARG A 233 -5.37 9.94 -27.27
C ARG A 233 -5.89 8.82 -26.37
N PRO A 234 -5.51 8.81 -25.08
CA PRO A 234 -6.02 7.84 -24.13
C PRO A 234 -7.51 8.09 -23.86
N VAL A 235 -8.32 7.05 -24.03
CA VAL A 235 -9.75 7.03 -23.70
C VAL A 235 -10.00 5.95 -22.66
N PRO A 236 -10.65 6.25 -21.51
CA PRO A 236 -10.93 5.27 -20.49
C PRO A 236 -11.64 4.03 -21.07
N TYR A 237 -11.13 2.87 -20.70
CA TYR A 237 -11.76 1.59 -21.01
C TYR A 237 -12.49 1.11 -19.76
N GLU A 238 -13.81 0.89 -19.86
CA GLU A 238 -14.67 0.65 -18.67
C GLU A 238 -15.39 -0.71 -18.69
N LYS A 239 -15.22 -1.51 -19.75
CA LYS A 239 -15.88 -2.84 -19.83
C LYS A 239 -15.45 -3.71 -18.65
N GLY A 240 -16.42 -4.18 -17.87
CA GLY A 240 -16.16 -5.01 -16.69
C GLY A 240 -15.58 -4.25 -15.49
N ILE A 241 -15.65 -2.91 -15.49
CA ILE A 241 -15.29 -2.09 -14.34
C ILE A 241 -16.06 -2.53 -13.09
N ASP A 242 -15.35 -2.54 -11.97
CA ASP A 242 -15.97 -2.74 -10.66
C ASP A 242 -16.93 -1.56 -10.36
N PRO A 243 -18.21 -1.83 -10.04
CA PRO A 243 -19.19 -0.80 -9.69
C PRO A 243 -18.78 0.11 -8.52
N VAL A 244 -17.87 -0.31 -7.64
CA VAL A 244 -17.33 0.51 -6.55
C VAL A 244 -15.99 1.17 -6.89
N SER A 245 -15.48 1.02 -8.12
CA SER A 245 -14.30 1.75 -8.57
C SER A 245 -14.48 3.27 -8.63
N PRO A 246 -15.65 3.81 -9.04
CA PRO A 246 -15.90 5.24 -8.92
C PRO A 246 -15.91 5.71 -7.46
N PRO A 247 -15.52 6.97 -7.17
CA PRO A 247 -15.64 7.55 -5.85
C PRO A 247 -17.06 7.44 -5.30
N HIS A 248 -17.26 6.65 -4.24
CA HIS A 248 -18.57 6.35 -3.66
C HIS A 248 -18.73 6.87 -2.22
N GLU A 249 -17.69 7.49 -1.66
CA GLU A 249 -17.69 8.14 -0.34
C GLU A 249 -16.92 9.49 -0.40
N VAL A 250 -16.94 10.26 0.69
CA VAL A 250 -16.18 11.52 0.81
C VAL A 250 -14.68 11.20 0.82
N GLN A 251 -14.11 11.11 -0.37
CA GLN A 251 -12.67 10.99 -0.60
C GLN A 251 -12.08 12.40 -0.66
N ALA A 252 -10.96 12.61 0.05
CA ALA A 252 -10.22 13.88 -0.05
C ALA A 252 -9.59 14.03 -1.45
N LEU A 253 -9.13 12.91 -2.03
CA LEU A 253 -8.58 12.81 -3.37
C LEU A 253 -9.08 11.51 -4.01
N PRO A 254 -9.50 11.52 -5.29
CA PRO A 254 -9.97 10.32 -5.98
C PRO A 254 -8.82 9.36 -6.27
N GLY A 255 -9.12 8.06 -6.29
CA GLY A 255 -8.17 7.02 -6.66
C GLY A 255 -8.72 5.63 -6.36
N ASN A 256 -8.06 4.60 -6.88
CA ASN A 256 -8.33 3.21 -6.54
C ASN A 256 -7.09 2.35 -6.83
N LYS A 257 -6.56 1.61 -5.85
CA LYS A 257 -5.43 0.68 -6.07
C LYS A 257 -5.85 -0.70 -6.60
N PHE A 258 -7.14 -0.90 -6.87
CA PHE A 258 -7.69 -2.12 -7.43
C PHE A 258 -8.75 -1.81 -8.46
N THR A 259 -8.71 -2.45 -9.62
CA THR A 259 -9.84 -2.41 -10.54
C THR A 259 -9.93 -3.67 -11.39
N ALA A 260 -11.12 -4.00 -11.87
CA ALA A 260 -11.37 -5.14 -12.75
C ALA A 260 -11.71 -4.66 -14.17
N ARG A 261 -11.30 -5.38 -15.21
CA ARG A 261 -11.75 -5.16 -16.60
C ARG A 261 -11.98 -6.49 -17.30
N VAL A 262 -12.91 -6.50 -18.24
CA VAL A 262 -13.01 -7.57 -19.25
C VAL A 262 -12.30 -7.06 -20.50
N LEU A 263 -11.12 -7.61 -20.80
CA LEU A 263 -10.33 -7.23 -21.97
C LEU A 263 -10.66 -8.17 -23.12
N ASP A 264 -11.01 -7.61 -24.27
CA ASP A 264 -11.10 -8.30 -25.55
C ASP A 264 -9.71 -8.34 -26.23
N PRO A 265 -9.51 -9.12 -27.30
CA PRO A 265 -8.22 -9.18 -27.97
C PRO A 265 -7.78 -7.81 -28.47
N GLY A 266 -6.61 -7.35 -28.02
CA GLY A 266 -6.09 -6.04 -28.40
C GLY A 266 -5.08 -5.44 -27.43
N THR A 267 -4.73 -4.18 -27.72
CA THR A 267 -3.76 -3.37 -26.97
C THR A 267 -4.46 -2.45 -25.99
N TYR A 268 -3.97 -2.43 -24.75
CA TYR A 268 -4.47 -1.56 -23.69
C TYR A 268 -3.32 -0.82 -23.00
N TYR A 269 -3.67 0.29 -22.37
CA TYR A 269 -2.74 1.12 -21.63
C TYR A 269 -3.18 1.20 -20.18
N VAL A 270 -2.28 0.94 -19.25
CA VAL A 270 -2.55 1.03 -17.81
C VAL A 270 -1.81 2.25 -17.29
N ARG A 271 -2.55 3.17 -16.69
CA ARG A 271 -1.99 4.31 -15.97
C ARG A 271 -1.96 3.97 -14.49
N VAL A 272 -0.80 4.14 -13.86
CA VAL A 272 -0.63 4.02 -12.42
C VAL A 272 -0.20 5.37 -11.87
N THR A 273 -0.89 5.81 -10.82
CA THR A 273 -0.46 6.93 -9.99
C THR A 273 -0.22 6.34 -8.63
N ALA A 274 1.03 6.22 -8.20
CA ALA A 274 1.35 5.56 -6.93
C ALA A 274 1.92 6.50 -5.88
N ASN A 275 2.66 7.55 -6.28
CA ASN A 275 3.32 8.50 -5.37
C ASN A 275 4.14 7.78 -4.29
N HIS A 276 5.00 6.85 -4.72
CA HIS A 276 5.73 5.96 -3.82
C HIS A 276 7.06 5.51 -4.40
N PRO A 277 8.13 5.42 -3.60
CA PRO A 277 9.45 5.01 -4.07
C PRO A 277 9.52 3.54 -4.48
N VAL A 278 8.56 2.73 -4.05
CA VAL A 278 8.42 1.34 -4.48
C VAL A 278 6.95 0.95 -4.51
N TYR A 279 6.52 0.38 -5.63
CA TYR A 279 5.25 -0.29 -5.77
C TYR A 279 5.36 -1.52 -6.67
N GLN A 280 4.31 -2.34 -6.67
CA GLN A 280 4.17 -3.42 -7.63
C GLN A 280 2.82 -3.32 -8.35
N LEU A 281 2.84 -3.24 -9.68
CA LEU A 281 1.64 -3.43 -10.50
C LEU A 281 1.49 -4.92 -10.76
N ARG A 282 0.38 -5.52 -10.29
CA ARG A 282 0.08 -6.93 -10.50
C ARG A 282 -1.20 -7.10 -11.28
N THR A 283 -1.16 -7.97 -12.27
CA THR A 283 -2.34 -8.37 -13.02
C THR A 283 -2.66 -9.84 -12.76
N THR A 284 -3.93 -10.14 -12.48
CA THR A 284 -4.43 -11.52 -12.35
C THR A 284 -5.45 -11.76 -13.45
N VAL A 285 -5.33 -12.88 -14.17
CA VAL A 285 -6.10 -13.17 -15.38
C VAL A 285 -6.98 -14.39 -15.17
N TYR A 286 -8.26 -14.25 -15.49
CA TYR A 286 -9.25 -15.31 -15.44
C TYR A 286 -10.01 -15.42 -16.76
N ASP A 287 -10.63 -16.57 -16.99
CA ASP A 287 -11.72 -16.66 -17.96
C ASP A 287 -12.91 -15.79 -17.52
N VAL A 288 -13.73 -15.38 -18.49
CA VAL A 288 -14.96 -14.63 -18.20
C VAL A 288 -16.06 -15.60 -17.78
N PRO A 289 -16.86 -15.30 -16.73
CA PRO A 289 -18.01 -16.13 -16.35
C PRO A 289 -19.06 -16.22 -17.47
N PRO A 290 -19.92 -17.27 -17.48
CA PRO A 290 -20.05 -18.30 -16.45
C PRO A 290 -18.94 -19.36 -16.50
N PHE A 291 -18.53 -19.84 -15.33
CA PHE A 291 -17.49 -20.87 -15.21
C PHE A 291 -18.09 -22.27 -15.25
N THR A 292 -17.46 -23.20 -15.98
CA THR A 292 -17.84 -24.62 -15.99
C THR A 292 -17.59 -25.28 -14.63
N ASP A 293 -16.48 -24.94 -13.96
CA ASP A 293 -16.22 -25.35 -12.58
C ASP A 293 -16.70 -24.24 -11.62
N PRO A 294 -17.76 -24.46 -10.82
CA PRO A 294 -18.26 -23.47 -9.87
C PRO A 294 -17.22 -23.07 -8.82
N ARG A 295 -16.18 -23.89 -8.57
CA ARG A 295 -15.09 -23.50 -7.68
C ARG A 295 -14.30 -22.30 -8.20
N GLN A 296 -14.24 -22.09 -9.51
CA GLN A 296 -13.59 -20.91 -10.09
C GLN A 296 -14.35 -19.64 -9.73
N ALA A 297 -15.69 -19.67 -9.72
CA ALA A 297 -16.49 -18.53 -9.31
C ALA A 297 -16.16 -18.09 -7.86
N VAL A 298 -15.99 -19.06 -6.95
CA VAL A 298 -15.61 -18.77 -5.56
C VAL A 298 -14.21 -18.18 -5.46
N ARG A 299 -13.23 -18.71 -6.22
CA ARG A 299 -11.85 -18.16 -6.27
C ARG A 299 -11.83 -16.72 -6.79
N VAL A 300 -12.47 -16.48 -7.92
CA VAL A 300 -12.56 -15.16 -8.58
C VAL A 300 -13.23 -14.13 -7.67
N ALA A 301 -14.29 -14.53 -6.96
CA ALA A 301 -14.97 -13.69 -5.98
C ALA A 301 -14.12 -13.43 -4.74
N GLN A 302 -13.39 -14.43 -4.24
CA GLN A 302 -12.49 -14.29 -3.09
C GLN A 302 -11.36 -13.28 -3.39
N ASP A 303 -10.74 -13.39 -4.56
CA ASP A 303 -9.64 -12.49 -4.96
C ASP A 303 -10.15 -11.06 -5.21
N TYR A 304 -11.34 -10.93 -5.80
CA TYR A 304 -12.02 -9.63 -5.93
C TYR A 304 -12.27 -8.98 -4.57
N LEU A 305 -12.87 -9.73 -3.63
CA LEU A 305 -13.20 -9.21 -2.30
C LEU A 305 -11.94 -8.73 -1.57
N ALA A 306 -10.84 -9.48 -1.67
CA ALA A 306 -9.56 -9.10 -1.08
C ALA A 306 -9.00 -7.81 -1.71
N GLY A 307 -9.03 -7.70 -3.05
CA GLY A 307 -8.59 -6.51 -3.78
C GLY A 307 -9.42 -5.27 -3.46
N ALA A 308 -10.75 -5.38 -3.61
CA ALA A 308 -11.68 -4.28 -3.35
C ALA A 308 -11.66 -3.84 -1.88
N GLY A 309 -11.62 -4.80 -0.94
CA GLY A 309 -11.54 -4.52 0.50
C GLY A 309 -10.26 -3.76 0.86
N ASP A 310 -9.10 -4.24 0.42
CA ASP A 310 -7.81 -3.56 0.63
C ASP A 310 -7.80 -2.16 -0.03
N SER A 311 -8.38 -2.03 -1.23
CA SER A 311 -8.43 -0.77 -1.96
C SER A 311 -9.30 0.30 -1.31
N TRP A 312 -10.43 -0.09 -0.70
CA TRP A 312 -11.27 0.84 0.04
C TRP A 312 -10.49 1.60 1.14
N HIS A 313 -9.55 0.94 1.81
CA HIS A 313 -8.70 1.56 2.85
C HIS A 313 -7.59 2.47 2.31
N ALA A 314 -7.25 2.38 1.01
CA ALA A 314 -6.41 3.37 0.37
C ALA A 314 -7.17 4.69 0.14
N ASN A 315 -8.50 4.64 0.04
CA ASN A 315 -9.34 5.79 -0.26
C ASN A 315 -10.10 6.36 0.96
N THR A 316 -10.26 5.55 2.00
CA THR A 316 -11.16 5.82 3.14
C THR A 316 -10.38 5.56 4.44
N PRO A 317 -10.21 6.58 5.28
CA PRO A 317 -11.31 7.08 6.12
C PRO A 317 -11.54 8.60 6.06
N ARG A 318 -12.77 9.01 6.39
CA ARG A 318 -13.23 10.42 6.55
C ARG A 318 -12.14 11.32 7.16
N ASN A 319 -11.48 12.15 6.36
CA ASN A 319 -10.42 13.07 6.78
C ASN A 319 -9.18 12.42 7.43
N GLY A 320 -8.92 11.13 7.20
CA GLY A 320 -7.68 10.46 7.57
C GLY A 320 -6.51 10.74 6.64
N GLY A 321 -6.78 11.36 5.46
CA GLY A 321 -5.93 11.77 4.31
C GLY A 321 -4.48 12.11 4.62
N LEU A 322 -3.49 11.76 3.78
CA LEU A 322 -2.13 12.34 3.90
C LEU A 322 -2.19 13.86 4.14
N LEU A 323 -3.11 14.52 3.43
CA LEU A 323 -3.39 15.96 3.50
C LEU A 323 -4.20 16.40 4.73
N THR A 324 -4.99 15.51 5.34
CA THR A 324 -5.93 15.87 6.41
C THR A 324 -5.64 15.15 7.74
N ARG A 325 -4.63 14.26 7.78
CA ARG A 325 -4.30 13.41 8.95
C ARG A 325 -3.88 14.22 10.16
N VAL A 326 -3.29 15.40 9.92
CA VAL A 326 -2.91 16.36 10.96
C VAL A 326 -4.12 17.09 11.56
N ALA A 327 -5.25 17.16 10.84
CA ALA A 327 -6.47 17.81 11.33
C ALA A 327 -7.25 16.93 12.32
N ASN A 328 -7.15 15.60 12.24
CA ASN A 328 -7.81 14.67 13.14
C ASN A 328 -6.86 13.54 13.56
N SER A 329 -6.04 13.79 14.59
CA SER A 329 -5.03 12.83 15.07
C SER A 329 -5.58 11.73 15.98
N HIS A 330 -6.90 11.60 16.08
CA HIS A 330 -7.59 10.61 16.91
C HIS A 330 -7.46 9.18 16.38
N SER A 331 -7.59 8.20 17.26
CA SER A 331 -7.51 6.77 16.91
C SER A 331 -8.65 6.33 15.99
N GLU A 332 -9.79 7.00 16.10
CA GLU A 332 -11.06 6.74 15.45
C GLU A 332 -10.99 6.99 13.94
N THR A 333 -10.16 7.93 13.51
CA THR A 333 -9.91 8.21 12.09
C THR A 333 -8.79 7.33 11.55
N LYS A 334 -7.82 6.94 12.37
CA LYS A 334 -6.63 6.18 11.91
C LYS A 334 -6.87 4.67 11.81
N GLN A 335 -7.78 4.12 12.59
CA GLN A 335 -7.94 2.68 12.76
C GLN A 335 -9.37 2.22 12.45
N CYS A 336 -9.98 2.84 11.44
CA CYS A 336 -11.35 2.56 11.01
C CYS A 336 -11.46 1.15 10.41
N VAL A 337 -12.57 0.49 10.68
CA VAL A 337 -13.01 -0.75 10.02
C VAL A 337 -14.45 -0.56 9.54
N ALA A 338 -14.81 -1.19 8.42
CA ALA A 338 -16.15 -1.10 7.84
C ALA A 338 -16.78 -2.48 7.61
N CYS A 339 -18.11 -2.51 7.48
CA CYS A 339 -18.87 -3.76 7.39
C CYS A 339 -18.49 -4.51 6.11
N HIS A 340 -18.75 -3.91 4.95
CA HIS A 340 -18.52 -4.53 3.66
C HIS A 340 -17.03 -4.75 3.34
N PRO A 341 -16.16 -3.72 3.33
CA PRO A 341 -14.78 -3.88 2.86
C PRO A 341 -13.84 -4.53 3.88
N THR A 342 -14.20 -4.58 5.17
CA THR A 342 -13.39 -5.24 6.22
C THR A 342 -14.05 -6.51 6.74
N HIS A 343 -15.14 -6.42 7.51
CA HIS A 343 -15.68 -7.60 8.22
C HIS A 343 -16.20 -8.67 7.26
N PHE A 344 -17.07 -8.30 6.32
CA PHE A 344 -17.75 -9.26 5.44
C PHE A 344 -16.78 -9.82 4.40
N THR A 345 -15.94 -8.98 3.82
CA THR A 345 -14.81 -9.40 2.98
C THR A 345 -13.92 -10.41 3.69
N THR A 346 -13.39 -10.09 4.87
CA THR A 346 -12.52 -11.00 5.62
C THR A 346 -13.25 -12.29 6.01
N ARG A 347 -14.52 -12.21 6.40
CA ARG A 347 -15.35 -13.38 6.70
C ARG A 347 -15.46 -14.30 5.48
N ALA A 348 -15.85 -13.76 4.33
CA ALA A 348 -15.99 -14.54 3.11
C ALA A 348 -14.68 -15.25 2.75
N ILE A 349 -13.56 -14.53 2.77
CA ILE A 349 -12.24 -15.08 2.44
C ILE A 349 -11.82 -16.20 3.39
N LEU A 350 -11.92 -15.98 4.71
CA LEU A 350 -11.49 -16.97 5.70
C LEU A 350 -12.39 -18.21 5.74
N TYR A 351 -13.69 -18.05 5.47
CA TYR A 351 -14.61 -19.19 5.36
C TYR A 351 -14.37 -19.98 4.07
N SER A 352 -14.11 -19.33 2.94
CA SER A 352 -13.67 -20.01 1.72
C SER A 352 -12.36 -20.77 1.97
N ALA A 353 -11.39 -20.13 2.64
CA ALA A 353 -10.12 -20.77 2.98
C ALA A 353 -10.28 -22.03 3.84
N ARG A 354 -11.16 -21.99 4.84
CA ARG A 354 -11.51 -23.16 5.64
C ARG A 354 -12.10 -24.32 4.82
N ASN A 355 -12.73 -24.01 3.69
CA ASN A 355 -13.33 -24.99 2.78
C ASN A 355 -12.39 -25.38 1.61
N GLY A 356 -11.09 -25.14 1.74
CA GLY A 356 -10.08 -25.63 0.79
C GLY A 356 -9.77 -24.68 -0.36
N TYR A 357 -10.25 -23.43 -0.34
CA TYR A 357 -9.88 -22.42 -1.32
C TYR A 357 -8.58 -21.71 -0.89
N PRO A 358 -7.50 -21.71 -1.69
CA PRO A 358 -6.26 -21.04 -1.30
C PRO A 358 -6.46 -19.52 -1.17
N ILE A 359 -5.70 -18.90 -0.29
CA ILE A 359 -5.60 -17.44 -0.21
C ILE A 359 -4.41 -17.02 -1.06
N GLU A 360 -4.69 -16.51 -2.27
CA GLU A 360 -3.67 -15.97 -3.18
C GLU A 360 -3.28 -14.54 -2.76
N GLN A 361 -4.27 -13.72 -2.41
CA GLN A 361 -4.11 -12.31 -1.99
C GLN A 361 -3.65 -12.18 -0.52
N ARG A 362 -2.56 -12.87 -0.15
CA ARG A 362 -2.13 -12.99 1.26
C ARG A 362 -1.88 -11.64 1.94
N SER A 363 -1.26 -10.71 1.23
CA SER A 363 -0.90 -9.40 1.78
C SER A 363 -2.13 -8.54 2.10
N GLN A 364 -3.14 -8.58 1.21
CA GLN A 364 -4.44 -7.94 1.37
C GLN A 364 -5.18 -8.52 2.59
N VAL A 365 -5.25 -9.85 2.67
CA VAL A 365 -5.93 -10.53 3.79
C VAL A 365 -5.23 -10.27 5.10
N GLN A 366 -3.89 -10.29 5.13
CA GLN A 366 -3.12 -9.91 6.31
C GLN A 366 -3.48 -8.49 6.76
N PHE A 367 -3.44 -7.52 5.85
CA PHE A 367 -3.79 -6.14 6.16
C PHE A 367 -5.20 -6.00 6.74
N LEU A 368 -6.20 -6.62 6.11
CA LEU A 368 -7.59 -6.59 6.60
C LEU A 368 -7.73 -7.24 7.98
N CYS A 369 -7.01 -8.33 8.25
CA CYS A 369 -7.02 -8.99 9.55
C CYS A 369 -6.27 -8.17 10.63
N GLU A 370 -5.18 -7.51 10.27
CA GLU A 370 -4.45 -6.59 11.16
C GLU A 370 -5.31 -5.37 11.50
N ARG A 371 -6.08 -4.84 10.55
CA ARG A 371 -7.08 -3.80 10.81
C ARG A 371 -8.11 -4.25 11.86
N LEU A 372 -8.65 -5.46 11.72
CA LEU A 372 -9.58 -6.03 12.71
C LEU A 372 -8.92 -6.22 14.08
N ALA A 373 -7.71 -6.75 14.13
CA ALA A 373 -6.98 -6.97 15.38
C ALA A 373 -6.63 -5.64 16.09
N ASN A 374 -6.42 -4.57 15.33
CA ASN A 374 -6.11 -3.24 15.84
C ASN A 374 -7.34 -2.35 16.01
N THR A 375 -8.56 -2.82 15.72
CA THR A 375 -9.78 -2.01 15.93
C THR A 375 -10.17 -1.79 17.40
N PRO A 376 -9.97 -2.76 18.33
CA PRO A 376 -10.45 -2.59 19.70
C PRO A 376 -9.65 -1.54 20.50
N ARG A 377 -10.33 -0.83 21.39
CA ARG A 377 -9.79 0.26 22.21
C ARG A 377 -10.09 0.06 23.69
N PRO A 378 -9.24 0.52 24.62
CA PRO A 378 -9.57 0.49 26.03
C PRO A 378 -10.96 1.08 26.30
N PHE A 379 -11.79 0.34 27.03
CA PHE A 379 -13.10 0.81 27.43
C PHE A 379 -12.98 1.57 28.76
N TYR A 380 -12.97 2.91 28.68
CA TYR A 380 -12.77 3.76 29.85
C TYR A 380 -13.81 3.47 30.94
N GLY A 381 -13.35 3.31 32.18
CA GLY A 381 -14.17 2.89 33.32
C GLY A 381 -14.24 1.37 33.53
N HIS A 382 -13.75 0.57 32.57
CA HIS A 382 -13.75 -0.90 32.64
C HIS A 382 -12.37 -1.47 32.28
N PRO A 383 -11.40 -1.48 33.23
CA PRO A 383 -10.07 -2.03 33.00
C PRO A 383 -10.11 -3.45 32.44
N GLY A 384 -9.32 -3.72 31.40
CA GLY A 384 -9.28 -5.03 30.74
C GLY A 384 -10.38 -5.28 29.71
N ALA A 385 -11.42 -4.45 29.63
CA ALA A 385 -12.41 -4.50 28.55
C ALA A 385 -12.03 -3.54 27.41
N VAL A 386 -12.50 -3.87 26.20
CA VAL A 386 -12.33 -3.02 25.01
C VAL A 386 -13.65 -2.67 24.35
N TRP A 387 -13.71 -1.56 23.64
CA TRP A 387 -14.82 -1.21 22.77
C TRP A 387 -14.32 -0.96 21.35
N ALA A 388 -15.22 -0.90 20.38
CA ALA A 388 -14.89 -0.54 19.01
C ALA A 388 -15.89 0.51 18.50
N ARG A 389 -15.40 1.49 17.74
CA ARG A 389 -16.25 2.46 17.05
C ARG A 389 -16.65 1.90 15.69
N MET A 390 -17.92 1.56 15.52
CA MET A 390 -18.50 1.13 14.25
C MET A 390 -20.00 1.47 14.19
N ILE A 391 -20.62 1.34 13.01
CA ILE A 391 -22.06 1.57 12.82
C ILE A 391 -22.90 0.46 13.50
N SER A 392 -22.33 -0.72 13.72
CA SER A 392 -23.00 -1.82 14.42
C SER A 392 -22.82 -1.72 15.93
N ALA A 393 -23.74 -2.32 16.71
CA ALA A 393 -23.55 -2.46 18.14
C ALA A 393 -22.27 -3.24 18.48
N SER A 394 -21.61 -2.81 19.57
CA SER A 394 -20.22 -3.21 19.86
C SER A 394 -20.06 -4.71 20.07
N ALA A 395 -21.07 -5.41 20.61
CA ALA A 395 -20.99 -6.85 20.84
C ALA A 395 -20.82 -7.63 19.52
N ASN A 396 -21.65 -7.34 18.52
CA ASN A 396 -21.54 -7.91 17.16
C ASN A 396 -20.20 -7.61 16.49
N VAL A 397 -19.71 -6.38 16.59
CA VAL A 397 -18.42 -5.98 16.01
C VAL A 397 -17.28 -6.74 16.66
N LEU A 398 -17.20 -6.69 17.99
CA LEU A 398 -16.09 -7.24 18.74
C LEU A 398 -16.10 -8.77 18.69
N SER A 399 -17.26 -9.41 18.82
CA SER A 399 -17.35 -10.88 18.75
C SER A 399 -16.97 -11.39 17.35
N ARG A 400 -17.46 -10.75 16.28
CA ARG A 400 -17.07 -11.11 14.91
C ARG A 400 -15.59 -10.84 14.66
N ALA A 401 -15.06 -9.69 15.08
CA ALA A 401 -13.64 -9.37 14.93
C ALA A 401 -12.76 -10.42 15.66
N GLY A 402 -13.11 -10.78 16.88
CA GLY A 402 -12.43 -11.84 17.64
C GLY A 402 -12.43 -13.17 16.90
N MET A 403 -13.59 -13.63 16.42
CA MET A 403 -13.70 -14.85 15.63
C MET A 403 -12.84 -14.81 14.35
N LEU A 404 -12.87 -13.70 13.61
CA LEU A 404 -12.11 -13.56 12.36
C LEU A 404 -10.59 -13.55 12.61
N VAL A 405 -10.13 -12.85 13.65
CA VAL A 405 -8.72 -12.83 14.05
C VAL A 405 -8.25 -14.24 14.46
N THR A 406 -9.05 -14.96 15.26
CA THR A 406 -8.77 -16.35 15.61
C THR A 406 -8.66 -17.22 14.36
N ARG A 407 -9.61 -17.12 13.43
CA ARG A 407 -9.62 -17.91 12.20
C ARG A 407 -8.41 -17.62 11.31
N TYR A 408 -8.03 -16.35 11.18
CA TYR A 408 -6.84 -15.97 10.43
C TYR A 408 -5.56 -16.58 11.03
N GLN A 409 -5.47 -16.64 12.37
CA GLN A 409 -4.33 -17.26 13.04
C GLN A 409 -4.25 -18.76 12.77
N GLU A 410 -5.39 -19.45 12.80
CA GLU A 410 -5.46 -20.89 12.51
C GLU A 410 -5.08 -21.23 11.06
N LEU A 411 -5.50 -20.38 10.11
CA LEU A 411 -5.38 -20.68 8.68
C LEU A 411 -4.13 -20.11 8.01
N VAL A 412 -3.62 -18.98 8.47
CA VAL A 412 -2.62 -18.20 7.72
C VAL A 412 -1.38 -17.89 8.55
N HIS A 413 -1.57 -17.33 9.76
CA HIS A 413 -0.46 -16.83 10.56
C HIS A 413 -0.56 -17.33 12.01
N PRO A 414 0.13 -18.42 12.40
CA PRO A 414 -0.02 -19.05 13.71
C PRO A 414 0.60 -18.24 14.87
N ARG A 415 0.86 -16.93 14.70
CA ARG A 415 1.27 -16.09 15.82
C ARG A 415 0.04 -15.80 16.66
N ASP A 416 0.10 -16.28 17.89
CA ASP A 416 -0.95 -16.07 18.85
C ASP A 416 -1.07 -14.57 19.19
N ARG A 417 -2.31 -14.06 19.16
CA ARG A 417 -2.67 -12.70 19.60
C ARG A 417 -3.90 -12.77 20.50
N TRP A 418 -3.85 -13.65 21.50
CA TRP A 418 -4.95 -13.84 22.43
C TRP A 418 -5.21 -12.58 23.26
N GLU A 419 -4.28 -11.61 23.35
CA GLU A 419 -4.49 -10.35 24.08
C GLU A 419 -5.68 -9.58 23.54
N VAL A 420 -5.85 -9.59 22.22
CA VAL A 420 -7.00 -8.98 21.52
C VAL A 420 -8.30 -9.66 21.97
N LEU A 421 -8.29 -11.00 22.05
CA LEU A 421 -9.44 -11.77 22.51
C LEU A 421 -9.78 -11.51 23.98
N ARG A 422 -8.79 -11.40 24.88
CA ARG A 422 -9.03 -11.08 26.29
C ARG A 422 -9.75 -9.75 26.47
N GLY A 423 -9.30 -8.73 25.74
CA GLY A 423 -9.96 -7.42 25.75
C GLY A 423 -11.43 -7.51 25.33
N ILE A 424 -11.67 -8.21 24.21
CA ILE A 424 -13.02 -8.45 23.67
C ILE A 424 -13.89 -9.21 24.67
N ALA A 425 -13.36 -10.29 25.27
CA ALA A 425 -14.07 -11.07 26.27
C ALA A 425 -14.46 -10.22 27.49
N GLY A 426 -13.58 -9.33 27.96
CA GLY A 426 -13.91 -8.39 29.03
C GLY A 426 -15.11 -7.49 28.72
N TYR A 427 -15.29 -7.09 27.45
CA TYR A 427 -16.51 -6.38 27.04
C TYR A 427 -17.73 -7.29 26.95
N LEU A 428 -17.57 -8.49 26.38
CA LEU A 428 -18.66 -9.44 26.24
C LEU A 428 -19.19 -9.91 27.61
N GLU A 429 -18.32 -10.09 28.59
CA GLU A 429 -18.71 -10.36 29.98
C GLU A 429 -19.59 -9.26 30.55
N LEU A 430 -19.25 -7.98 30.31
CA LEU A 430 -20.06 -6.84 30.73
C LEU A 430 -21.40 -6.81 29.98
N TYR A 431 -21.37 -7.08 28.67
CA TYR A 431 -22.53 -7.05 27.80
C TYR A 431 -23.59 -8.10 28.21
N TYR A 432 -23.15 -9.32 28.54
CA TYR A 432 -24.03 -10.43 28.95
C TYR A 432 -24.27 -10.53 30.45
N ARG A 433 -23.59 -9.72 31.28
CA ARG A 433 -23.67 -9.81 32.74
C ARG A 433 -25.11 -9.77 33.24
N GLY A 434 -25.50 -10.79 34.00
CA GLY A 434 -26.80 -10.86 34.66
C GLY A 434 -27.99 -11.06 33.71
N ARG A 435 -27.75 -11.36 32.43
CA ARG A 435 -28.83 -11.66 31.48
C ARG A 435 -29.21 -13.14 31.53
N THR A 436 -30.51 -13.40 31.51
CA THR A 436 -31.10 -14.74 31.36
C THR A 436 -31.57 -15.03 29.94
N ASP A 437 -31.76 -13.98 29.14
CA ASP A 437 -32.24 -14.04 27.76
C ASP A 437 -31.27 -13.34 26.81
N LEU A 438 -31.27 -13.77 25.55
CA LEU A 438 -30.49 -13.12 24.50
C LEU A 438 -31.01 -11.68 24.25
N PRO A 439 -30.13 -10.71 23.96
CA PRO A 439 -30.54 -9.38 23.51
C PRO A 439 -31.40 -9.44 22.24
N ASN A 440 -32.08 -8.35 21.91
CA ASN A 440 -32.77 -8.21 20.61
C ASN A 440 -31.76 -8.23 19.45
N ASP A 441 -32.26 -8.49 18.24
CA ASP A 441 -31.49 -8.35 17.00
C ASP A 441 -30.85 -6.95 16.91
N GLU A 442 -29.61 -6.91 16.46
CA GLU A 442 -28.83 -5.67 16.40
C GLU A 442 -28.97 -5.00 15.03
N SER A 443 -29.23 -3.68 15.04
CA SER A 443 -29.11 -2.87 13.84
C SER A 443 -27.66 -2.46 13.61
N ASN A 444 -27.22 -2.60 12.36
CA ASN A 444 -25.96 -2.04 11.87
C ASN A 444 -26.19 -0.90 10.87
N GLY A 445 -27.36 -0.26 10.94
CA GLY A 445 -27.79 0.75 9.98
C GLY A 445 -28.26 0.18 8.63
N ASN A 446 -28.28 -1.15 8.46
CA ASN A 446 -28.78 -1.82 7.25
C ASN A 446 -29.81 -2.91 7.59
N THR A 447 -30.58 -3.33 6.59
CA THR A 447 -31.48 -4.49 6.64
C THR A 447 -30.98 -5.61 5.72
N PRO A 448 -31.13 -6.90 6.09
CA PRO A 448 -31.78 -7.40 7.31
C PRO A 448 -30.97 -7.12 8.59
N LEU A 449 -31.65 -7.07 9.74
CA LEU A 449 -31.01 -6.93 11.05
C LEU A 449 -30.07 -8.11 11.33
N VAL A 450 -29.05 -7.90 12.15
CA VAL A 450 -28.14 -8.97 12.55
C VAL A 450 -28.77 -9.78 13.66
N SER A 451 -28.93 -11.08 13.41
CA SER A 451 -29.57 -11.97 14.37
C SER A 451 -28.80 -12.04 15.69
N THR A 452 -29.51 -11.93 16.80
CA THR A 452 -28.94 -12.11 18.14
C THR A 452 -28.28 -13.48 18.32
N TYR A 453 -28.77 -14.51 17.64
CA TYR A 453 -28.17 -15.84 17.65
C TYR A 453 -26.79 -15.86 16.96
N GLU A 454 -26.58 -15.09 15.90
CA GLU A 454 -25.27 -14.94 15.25
C GLU A 454 -24.28 -14.25 16.21
N VAL A 455 -24.73 -13.18 16.88
CA VAL A 455 -23.90 -12.43 17.84
C VAL A 455 -23.51 -13.32 19.01
N ALA A 456 -24.47 -14.05 19.59
CA ALA A 456 -24.25 -14.98 20.69
C ALA A 456 -23.29 -16.11 20.29
N PHE A 457 -23.45 -16.67 19.09
CA PHE A 457 -22.55 -17.71 18.57
C PHE A 457 -21.11 -17.22 18.46
N TYR A 458 -20.88 -16.03 17.88
CA TYR A 458 -19.53 -15.46 17.80
C TYR A 458 -18.95 -15.14 19.19
N SER A 459 -19.77 -14.65 20.12
CA SER A 459 -19.34 -14.41 21.50
C SER A 459 -18.90 -15.70 22.19
N TRP A 460 -19.69 -16.77 22.06
CA TRP A 460 -19.34 -18.09 22.56
C TRP A 460 -18.02 -18.59 21.96
N GLN A 461 -17.79 -18.43 20.65
CA GLN A 461 -16.52 -18.83 20.03
C GLN A 461 -15.31 -18.07 20.60
N VAL A 462 -15.47 -16.80 20.97
CA VAL A 462 -14.40 -16.03 21.63
C VAL A 462 -14.08 -16.63 23.00
N PHE A 463 -15.11 -16.90 23.81
CA PHE A 463 -14.96 -17.50 25.14
C PHE A 463 -14.36 -18.91 25.06
N ASP A 464 -14.91 -19.80 24.22
CA ASP A 464 -14.40 -21.15 24.00
C ASP A 464 -12.93 -21.14 23.55
N THR A 465 -12.57 -20.24 22.63
CA THR A 465 -11.19 -20.11 22.17
C THR A 465 -10.26 -19.69 23.31
N LEU A 466 -10.69 -18.73 24.14
CA LEU A 466 -9.90 -18.31 25.29
C LEU A 466 -9.77 -19.42 26.33
N ALA A 467 -10.86 -20.10 26.69
CA ALA A 467 -10.85 -21.23 27.61
C ALA A 467 -9.85 -22.31 27.14
N ARG A 468 -9.92 -22.70 25.86
CA ARG A 468 -9.00 -23.69 25.28
C ARG A 468 -7.53 -23.23 25.24
N ARG A 469 -7.27 -21.94 25.00
CA ARG A 469 -5.90 -21.41 24.88
C ARG A 469 -5.26 -21.08 26.23
N THR A 470 -6.04 -20.64 27.21
CA THR A 470 -5.52 -20.18 28.51
C THR A 470 -5.74 -21.17 29.64
N GLY A 471 -6.67 -22.12 29.50
CA GLY A 471 -7.09 -23.02 30.58
C GLY A 471 -7.81 -22.29 31.72
N ASP A 472 -8.33 -21.08 31.47
CA ASP A 472 -9.01 -20.27 32.49
C ASP A 472 -10.51 -20.60 32.47
N GLU A 473 -10.97 -21.32 33.50
CA GLU A 473 -12.35 -21.80 33.63
C GLU A 473 -13.38 -20.68 33.60
N LYS A 474 -13.00 -19.43 33.89
CA LYS A 474 -13.96 -18.31 33.83
C LYS A 474 -14.53 -18.06 32.42
N TYR A 475 -13.84 -18.54 31.38
CA TYR A 475 -14.27 -18.45 30.00
C TYR A 475 -14.97 -19.72 29.48
N ALA A 476 -15.06 -20.77 30.30
CA ALA A 476 -15.59 -22.08 29.91
C ALA A 476 -17.11 -22.18 30.04
#